data_AF-A0A1A8G7J8-F1
#
_entry.id   AF-A0A1A8G7J8-F1
#
_cell.length_a   1.000
_cell.length_b   1.000
_cell.length_c   1.000
_cell.angle_alpha   90.00
_cell.angle_beta   90.00
_cell.angle_gamma   90.00
#
_symmetry.space_group_name_H-M   'P 1'
#
loop_
_entity.id
_entity.type
_entity.pdbx_description
1 polymer ?
#
loop_
_entity_poly.entity_id
_entity_poly.type
_entity_poly.pdbx_seq_one_letter_code
_entity_poly.pdbx_strand_id
1 'polypeptide(L)'
;LVALNQFENLPLENLRIIRGTKLYEGRYSLAIFLNYRRDGFYGLRQLGLRNLTEILNGGVYVDQNKFLCHADTIHWRDIIKNPQAELLVVPSNNSNNG
;
A
#
# COMPACT_ATOMS: atom_id res chain seq x y z
N LEU A 1 -0.33 -4.06 7.78
CA LEU A 1 0.19 -5.05 6.82
C LEU A 1 -0.98 -5.63 6.06
N VAL A 2 -0.97 -5.56 4.72
CA VAL A 2 -1.95 -6.17 3.82
C VAL A 2 -1.17 -7.01 2.82
N ALA A 3 -1.05 -8.30 3.08
CA ALA A 3 -0.27 -9.19 2.23
C ALA A 3 -0.90 -10.57 2.07
N LEU A 4 -0.60 -11.22 0.96
CA LEU A 4 -0.99 -12.60 0.67
C LEU A 4 -2.51 -12.83 0.64
N ASN A 5 -3.28 -11.79 0.26
CA ASN A 5 -4.73 -11.88 0.16
C ASN A 5 -5.23 -12.12 -1.25
N GLN A 6 -6.46 -12.61 -1.35
CA GLN A 6 -7.18 -12.82 -2.59
C GLN A 6 -8.51 -12.05 -2.54
N PHE A 7 -8.44 -10.75 -2.71
CA PHE A 7 -9.61 -9.87 -2.88
C PHE A 7 -9.28 -8.78 -3.91
N GLU A 8 -10.29 -8.20 -4.54
CA GLU A 8 -10.08 -7.14 -5.54
C GLU A 8 -10.02 -5.73 -4.94
N ASN A 9 -10.66 -5.51 -3.79
CA ASN A 9 -10.78 -4.19 -3.18
C ASN A 9 -10.42 -4.24 -1.70
N LEU A 10 -9.65 -3.26 -1.22
CA LEU A 10 -9.39 -3.03 0.20
C LEU A 10 -10.33 -1.92 0.72
N PRO A 11 -11.44 -2.22 1.40
CA PRO A 11 -12.52 -1.26 1.68
C PRO A 11 -12.29 -0.45 2.97
N LEU A 12 -11.17 0.27 3.06
CA LEU A 12 -10.81 1.06 4.25
C LEU A 12 -11.26 2.52 4.16
N GLU A 13 -12.50 2.75 3.71
CA GLU A 13 -12.98 4.10 3.37
C GLU A 13 -13.07 5.04 4.57
N ASN A 14 -13.22 4.51 5.79
CA ASN A 14 -13.26 5.31 7.01
C ASN A 14 -11.90 5.49 7.68
N LEU A 15 -10.83 4.88 7.13
CA LEU A 15 -9.49 5.03 7.69
C LEU A 15 -8.99 6.45 7.43
N ARG A 16 -8.67 7.17 8.51
CA ARG A 16 -8.16 8.55 8.44
C ARG A 16 -6.70 8.70 8.83
N ILE A 17 -6.28 7.95 9.85
CA ILE A 17 -4.97 8.12 10.47
C ILE A 17 -4.33 6.76 10.70
N ILE A 18 -3.09 6.60 10.26
CA ILE A 18 -2.21 5.49 10.65
C ILE A 18 -1.17 6.05 11.62
N ARG A 19 -1.22 5.60 12.88
CA ARG A 19 -0.31 6.09 13.93
C ARG A 19 1.13 5.56 13.81
N GLY A 20 1.30 4.34 13.30
CA GLY A 20 2.62 3.72 13.17
C GLY A 20 3.30 3.38 14.51
N THR A 21 2.55 2.94 15.52
CA THR A 21 3.11 2.51 16.82
C THR A 21 3.95 1.23 16.74
N LYS A 22 3.70 0.41 15.71
CA LYS A 22 4.51 -0.74 15.33
C LYS A 22 4.72 -0.71 13.81
N LEU A 23 5.95 -0.97 13.39
CA LEU A 23 6.35 -0.90 11.99
C LEU A 23 6.70 -2.28 11.45
N TYR A 24 6.26 -2.56 10.22
CA TYR A 24 6.71 -3.71 9.44
C TYR A 24 8.18 -3.48 9.03
N GLU A 25 9.01 -4.51 9.26
CA GLU A 25 10.48 -4.45 9.08
C GLU A 25 11.16 -3.28 9.81
N GLY A 26 10.52 -2.72 10.83
CA GLY A 26 11.02 -1.54 11.53
C GLY A 26 10.91 -0.22 10.75
N ARG A 27 10.30 -0.22 9.56
CA ARG A 27 10.29 0.97 8.66
C ARG A 27 8.90 1.40 8.22
N TYR A 28 8.00 0.47 7.93
CA TYR A 28 6.74 0.78 7.24
C TYR A 28 5.54 0.66 8.16
N SER A 29 4.69 1.70 8.21
CA SER A 29 3.41 1.64 8.92
C SER A 29 2.27 1.17 8.01
N LEU A 30 2.43 1.35 6.69
CA LEU A 30 1.59 0.76 5.66
C LEU A 30 2.45 -0.08 4.71
N ALA A 31 2.20 -1.38 4.66
CA ALA A 31 2.85 -2.31 3.75
C ALA A 31 1.78 -3.13 3.03
N ILE A 32 1.77 -3.08 1.69
CA ILE A 32 0.79 -3.72 0.81
C ILE A 32 1.53 -4.47 -0.29
N PHE A 33 1.56 -5.80 -0.24
CA PHE A 33 2.28 -6.59 -1.24
C PHE A 33 1.72 -7.99 -1.44
N LEU A 34 1.95 -8.59 -2.61
CA LEU A 34 1.57 -9.97 -2.93
C LEU A 34 0.07 -10.28 -2.74
N ASN A 35 -0.82 -9.33 -3.03
CA ASN A 35 -2.26 -9.54 -2.93
C ASN A 35 -2.87 -9.99 -4.26
N TYR A 36 -2.49 -11.17 -4.74
CA TYR A 36 -3.03 -11.76 -5.97
C TYR A 36 -2.91 -13.29 -5.98
N ARG A 37 -3.75 -13.95 -6.79
CA ARG A 37 -3.60 -15.37 -7.10
C ARG A 37 -2.46 -15.58 -8.08
N ARG A 38 -1.56 -16.52 -7.80
CA ARG A 38 -0.46 -16.88 -8.72
C ARG A 38 -0.99 -17.48 -10.02
N ASP A 39 -2.10 -18.19 -9.94
CA ASP A 39 -2.79 -18.89 -11.01
C ASP A 39 -4.07 -18.14 -11.42
N GLY A 40 -3.93 -17.17 -12.33
CA GLY A 40 -5.07 -16.49 -12.96
C GLY A 40 -5.04 -14.97 -12.90
N PHE A 41 -6.19 -14.35 -13.17
CA PHE A 41 -6.37 -12.91 -13.33
C PHE A 41 -7.16 -12.30 -12.17
N TYR A 42 -6.77 -12.65 -10.93
CA TYR A 42 -7.48 -12.23 -9.73
C TYR A 42 -6.51 -11.69 -8.67
N GLY A 43 -6.82 -10.53 -8.12
CA GLY A 43 -6.05 -9.90 -7.06
C GLY A 43 -6.46 -8.45 -6.83
N LEU A 44 -5.79 -7.80 -5.90
CA LEU A 44 -6.08 -6.44 -5.46
C LEU A 44 -5.95 -5.46 -6.61
N ARG A 45 -7.01 -4.72 -6.89
CA ARG A 45 -7.13 -3.71 -7.95
C ARG A 45 -7.20 -2.30 -7.41
N GLN A 46 -7.85 -2.10 -6.26
CA GLN A 46 -8.12 -0.77 -5.72
C GLN A 46 -7.89 -0.69 -4.21
N LEU A 47 -7.30 0.42 -3.79
CA LEU A 47 -7.17 0.81 -2.39
C LEU A 47 -8.31 1.78 -2.03
N GLY A 48 -9.21 1.37 -1.15
CA GLY A 48 -10.28 2.22 -0.60
C GLY A 48 -9.79 3.22 0.45
N LEU A 49 -8.63 3.86 0.25
CA LEU A 49 -7.99 4.76 1.23
C LEU A 49 -8.39 6.23 1.05
N ARG A 50 -9.61 6.49 0.57
CA ARG A 50 -10.05 7.83 0.12
C ARG A 50 -10.03 8.90 1.21
N ASN A 51 -10.20 8.51 2.47
CA ASN A 51 -10.21 9.43 3.60
C ASN A 51 -8.92 9.37 4.43
N LEU A 52 -7.87 8.67 3.97
CA LEU A 52 -6.59 8.63 4.64
C LEU A 52 -5.91 9.98 4.50
N THR A 53 -5.79 10.71 5.61
CA THR A 53 -5.20 12.05 5.63
C THR A 53 -3.82 12.07 6.26
N GLU A 54 -3.51 11.16 7.19
CA GLU A 54 -2.25 11.22 7.93
C GLU A 54 -1.62 9.85 8.21
N ILE A 55 -0.31 9.75 7.97
CA ILE A 55 0.57 8.71 8.52
C ILE A 55 1.55 9.42 9.46
N LEU A 56 1.41 9.17 10.76
CA LEU A 56 2.16 9.89 11.79
C LEU A 56 3.59 9.39 11.95
N ASN A 57 3.80 8.08 11.78
CA ASN A 57 5.10 7.43 11.87
C ASN A 57 5.19 6.28 10.87
N GLY A 58 6.41 5.99 10.42
CA GLY A 58 6.70 4.96 9.44
C GLY A 58 6.39 5.35 7.99
N GLY A 59 6.96 4.58 7.08
CA GLY A 59 6.84 4.73 5.64
C GLY A 59 5.68 3.97 5.02
N VAL A 60 5.64 4.03 3.68
CA VAL A 60 4.69 3.29 2.83
C VAL A 60 5.48 2.37 1.89
N TYR A 61 5.12 1.09 1.90
CA TYR A 61 5.62 0.07 0.99
C TYR A 61 4.47 -0.52 0.19
N VAL A 62 4.50 -0.36 -1.14
CA VAL A 62 3.54 -0.96 -2.07
C VAL A 62 4.31 -1.56 -3.23
N ASP A 63 4.31 -2.87 -3.32
CA ASP A 63 5.06 -3.59 -4.36
C ASP A 63 4.43 -4.96 -4.62
N GLN A 64 4.70 -5.55 -5.79
CA GLN A 64 4.26 -6.90 -6.15
C GLN A 64 2.74 -7.09 -5.97
N ASN A 65 1.94 -6.09 -6.34
CA ASN A 65 0.49 -6.24 -6.45
C ASN A 65 0.11 -6.17 -7.93
N LYS A 66 0.25 -7.29 -8.65
CA LYS A 66 0.17 -7.38 -10.11
C LYS A 66 -1.03 -6.65 -10.75
N PHE A 67 -2.17 -6.58 -10.04
CA PHE A 67 -3.41 -6.02 -10.57
C PHE A 67 -3.77 -4.66 -9.97
N LEU A 68 -2.97 -4.12 -9.05
CA LEU A 68 -3.30 -2.90 -8.33
C LEU A 68 -3.08 -1.68 -9.22
N CYS A 69 -4.05 -0.77 -9.29
CA CYS A 69 -3.91 0.42 -10.13
C CYS A 69 -3.84 1.69 -9.26
N HIS A 70 -3.20 2.72 -9.79
CA HIS A 70 -3.20 4.10 -9.27
C HIS A 70 -2.48 4.33 -7.93
N ALA A 71 -1.92 3.30 -7.30
CA ALA A 71 -1.18 3.47 -6.04
C ALA A 71 0.02 4.43 -6.19
N ASP A 72 0.63 4.48 -7.38
CA ASP A 72 1.71 5.37 -7.80
C ASP A 72 1.27 6.81 -8.06
N THR A 73 -0.01 7.04 -8.38
CA THR A 73 -0.56 8.39 -8.59
C THR A 73 -0.90 9.14 -7.31
N ILE A 74 -0.90 8.44 -6.16
CA ILE A 74 -1.14 9.06 -4.86
C ILE A 74 0.10 9.83 -4.43
N HIS A 75 -0.05 11.11 -4.09
CA HIS A 75 1.03 11.90 -3.48
C HIS A 75 1.24 11.50 -2.01
N TRP A 76 1.86 10.35 -1.78
CA TRP A 76 2.10 9.81 -0.43
C TRP A 76 2.86 10.76 0.49
N ARG A 77 3.71 11.62 -0.07
CA ARG A 77 4.47 12.63 0.68
C ARG A 77 3.58 13.69 1.33
N ASP A 78 2.37 13.92 0.84
CA ASP A 78 1.41 14.84 1.46
C ASP A 78 0.71 14.19 2.68
N ILE A 79 0.69 12.86 2.75
CA ILE A 79 0.03 12.06 3.80
C ILE A 79 1.03 11.69 4.91
N ILE A 80 2.27 11.39 4.56
CA ILE A 80 3.33 10.99 5.49
C ILE A 80 3.89 12.23 6.21
N LYS A 81 3.70 12.32 7.53
CA LYS A 81 4.17 13.46 8.32
C LYS A 81 5.69 13.51 8.49
N ASN A 82 6.36 12.35 8.54
CA ASN A 82 7.81 12.29 8.70
C ASN A 82 8.50 12.36 7.33
N PRO A 83 9.20 13.45 6.97
CA PRO A 83 9.84 13.58 5.66
C PRO A 83 10.97 12.58 5.43
N GLN A 84 11.54 12.01 6.51
CA GLN A 84 12.60 11.01 6.45
C GLN A 84 12.08 9.57 6.35
N ALA A 85 10.76 9.35 6.40
CA ALA A 85 10.21 8.02 6.27
C ALA A 85 10.39 7.47 4.84
N GLU A 86 10.61 6.15 4.77
CA GLU A 86 10.83 5.44 3.51
C GLU A 86 9.54 5.37 2.68
N LEU A 87 9.64 5.64 1.38
CA LEU A 87 8.52 5.55 0.45
C LEU A 87 8.95 4.71 -0.73
N LEU A 88 8.37 3.53 -0.86
CA LEU A 88 8.60 2.61 -1.97
C LEU A 88 7.25 2.18 -2.52
N VAL A 89 6.89 2.74 -3.67
CA VAL A 89 5.65 2.42 -4.38
C VAL A 89 6.02 2.06 -5.81
N VAL A 90 5.89 0.77 -6.13
CA VAL A 90 6.22 0.23 -7.45
C VAL A 90 4.93 0.15 -8.27
N PRO A 91 4.85 0.83 -9.42
CA PRO A 91 3.71 0.70 -10.32
C PRO A 91 3.54 -0.74 -10.78
N SER A 92 2.30 -1.23 -10.83
CA SER A 92 2.01 -2.64 -11.16
C SER A 92 2.46 -3.04 -12.57
N ASN A 93 2.52 -2.07 -13.48
CA ASN A 93 3.07 -2.19 -14.82
C ASN A 93 4.52 -2.70 -14.78
N ASN A 94 5.26 -2.33 -13.72
CA ASN A 94 6.65 -2.67 -13.49
C ASN A 94 6.82 -3.82 -12.47
N SER A 95 5.73 -4.28 -11.85
CA SER A 95 5.76 -5.41 -10.88
C SER A 95 5.89 -6.79 -11.53
N ASN A 96 6.24 -6.86 -12.83
CA ASN A 96 6.33 -8.10 -13.61
C ASN A 96 7.68 -8.85 -13.50
N ASN A 97 8.55 -8.49 -12.56
CA ASN A 97 9.86 -9.17 -12.39
C ASN A 97 9.85 -10.19 -11.25
N GLY A 98 8.98 -11.20 -11.33
CA GLY A 98 8.95 -12.35 -10.42
C GLY A 98 8.29 -13.57 -11.02
#